data_AF-A0A1Q7YBW1-F1
#
_entry.id   AF-A0A1Q7YBW1-F1
#
_cell.length_a   1.000
_cell.length_b   1.000
_cell.length_c   1.000
_cell.angle_alpha   90.00
_cell.angle_beta   90.00
_cell.angle_gamma   90.00
#
_symmetry.space_group_name_H-M   'P 1'
#
loop_
_entity.id
_entity.type
_entity.pdbx_description
1 polymer ?
#
loop_
_entity_poly.entity_id
_entity_poly.type
_entity_poly.pdbx_seq_one_letter_code
_entity_poly.pdbx_strand_id
1 'polypeptide(L)'
;MAILKKTHVILVLLSFIATLSFASPTPAEPPKPTVTAEPLNCSSRFSGDYYGLGVRLGIYLTWVSSWLANTFIPGEISGGLDANSIFLFAVLISIIKGTVVGGSEKLAYIDGLVLMQLCCGFVFGVFSLWGYRTTHYAKEGPKAVRRFGKIGTHCRLGLLTAISVYGIWFWSYGIRYDLRHGLAIVTDENGDPRPPECYPVYIFFFAKLNVLGGIKTLYLIMTSGTALYYIIMLVAAVAERVRHLIQFFRKEKGHAMRETFKYHTGLSRKE
;
A
#
# COMPACT_ATOMS: atom_id res chain seq x y z
N MET A 1 28.77 17.98 -3.23
CA MET A 1 29.25 16.59 -3.45
C MET A 1 28.22 15.49 -3.18
N ALA A 2 27.32 15.59 -2.17
CA ALA A 2 26.34 14.54 -1.87
C ALA A 2 25.25 14.34 -2.96
N ILE A 3 24.95 15.38 -3.75
CA ILE A 3 23.94 15.34 -4.82
C ILE A 3 24.43 14.48 -6.00
N LEU A 4 25.72 14.57 -6.36
CA LEU A 4 26.31 13.83 -7.49
C LEU A 4 26.32 12.30 -7.25
N LYS A 5 26.48 11.86 -5.99
CA LYS A 5 26.43 10.43 -5.63
C LYS A 5 25.02 9.83 -5.75
N LYS A 6 23.97 10.62 -5.51
CA LYS A 6 22.58 10.14 -5.68
C LYS A 6 22.23 9.93 -7.15
N THR A 7 22.72 10.77 -8.05
CA THR A 7 22.46 10.66 -9.48
C THR A 7 23.06 9.39 -10.09
N HIS A 8 24.28 9.01 -9.67
CA HIS A 8 24.91 7.77 -10.13
C HIS A 8 24.20 6.51 -9.63
N VAL A 9 23.69 6.49 -8.40
CA VAL A 9 22.94 5.34 -7.88
C VAL A 9 21.61 5.16 -8.64
N ILE A 10 20.94 6.26 -8.99
CA ILE A 10 19.71 6.23 -9.81
C ILE A 10 20.01 5.69 -11.21
N LEU A 11 21.11 6.15 -11.84
CA LEU A 11 21.53 5.66 -13.16
C LEU A 11 21.89 4.17 -13.17
N VAL A 12 22.56 3.67 -12.12
CA VAL A 12 22.90 2.25 -11.99
C VAL A 12 21.66 1.40 -11.73
N LEU A 13 20.70 1.89 -10.93
CA LEU A 13 19.44 1.17 -10.72
C LEU A 13 18.61 1.10 -12.01
N LEU A 14 18.57 2.19 -12.78
CA LEU A 14 17.90 2.23 -14.08
C LEU A 14 18.58 1.33 -15.11
N SER A 15 19.91 1.24 -15.12
CA SER A 15 20.62 0.31 -16.02
C SER A 15 20.38 -1.14 -15.65
N PHE A 16 20.31 -1.47 -14.34
CA PHE A 16 20.04 -2.82 -13.88
C PHE A 16 18.61 -3.29 -14.21
N ILE A 17 17.63 -2.39 -14.07
CA ILE A 17 16.23 -2.64 -14.48
C ILE A 17 16.11 -2.80 -16.01
N ALA A 18 16.87 -2.02 -16.78
CA ALA A 18 16.94 -2.18 -18.23
C ALA A 18 17.53 -3.55 -18.63
N THR A 19 18.60 -4.01 -17.98
CA THR A 19 19.20 -5.32 -18.29
C THR A 19 18.30 -6.51 -17.93
N LEU A 20 17.47 -6.39 -16.89
CA LEU A 20 16.49 -7.44 -16.52
C LEU A 20 15.33 -7.53 -17.52
N SER A 21 15.07 -6.47 -18.30
CA SER A 21 13.98 -6.42 -19.28
C SER A 21 14.32 -7.17 -20.59
N PHE A 22 15.60 -7.46 -20.86
CA PHE A 22 16.05 -8.18 -22.05
C PHE A 22 16.10 -9.71 -21.88
N ALA A 23 15.93 -10.25 -20.66
CA ALA A 23 16.08 -11.68 -20.41
C ALA A 23 14.79 -12.50 -20.58
N SER A 24 13.69 -11.90 -21.04
CA SER A 24 12.43 -12.63 -21.24
C SER A 24 12.26 -13.00 -22.72
N PRO A 25 12.30 -14.30 -23.09
CA PRO A 25 12.01 -14.72 -24.45
C PRO A 25 10.54 -14.43 -24.75
N THR A 26 10.29 -13.53 -25.71
CA THR A 26 8.95 -13.30 -26.25
C THR A 26 8.45 -14.57 -26.93
N PRO A 27 7.30 -15.15 -26.50
CA PRO A 27 6.67 -16.23 -27.24
C PRO A 27 6.29 -15.72 -28.63
N ALA A 28 6.66 -16.47 -29.68
CA ALA A 28 6.25 -16.18 -31.05
C ALA A 28 4.72 -16.19 -31.15
N GLU A 29 4.14 -15.08 -31.57
CA GLU A 29 2.69 -14.94 -31.74
C GLU A 29 2.27 -15.63 -33.06
N PRO A 30 1.31 -16.57 -33.04
CA PRO A 30 0.82 -17.20 -34.26
C PRO A 30 0.04 -16.20 -35.14
N PRO A 31 -0.02 -16.42 -36.47
CA PRO A 31 -0.62 -15.48 -37.42
C PRO A 31 -2.12 -15.31 -37.16
N LYS A 32 -2.57 -14.06 -37.04
CA LYS A 32 -3.95 -13.69 -36.71
C LYS A 32 -4.83 -13.67 -37.99
N PRO A 33 -5.98 -14.38 -38.04
CA PRO A 33 -6.87 -14.34 -39.18
C PRO A 33 -7.55 -12.97 -39.34
N THR A 34 -7.63 -12.50 -40.58
CA THR A 34 -8.27 -11.25 -41.00
C THR A 34 -9.78 -11.42 -41.05
N VAL A 35 -10.45 -11.29 -39.92
CA VAL A 35 -11.89 -11.04 -39.85
C VAL A 35 -12.06 -9.63 -39.30
N THR A 36 -12.93 -8.84 -39.93
CA THR A 36 -13.41 -7.54 -39.42
C THR A 36 -14.16 -7.77 -38.10
N ALA A 37 -13.41 -8.05 -37.05
CA ALA A 37 -13.89 -8.30 -35.71
C ALA A 37 -14.14 -6.95 -35.06
N GLU A 38 -15.36 -6.73 -34.57
CA GLU A 38 -15.57 -5.68 -33.57
C GLU A 38 -14.52 -5.84 -32.46
N PRO A 39 -13.95 -4.73 -31.97
CA PRO A 39 -12.89 -4.80 -30.98
C PRO A 39 -13.38 -5.55 -29.73
N LEU A 40 -12.72 -6.65 -29.40
CA LEU A 40 -13.03 -7.46 -28.22
C LEU A 40 -13.02 -6.59 -26.96
N ASN A 41 -14.19 -6.39 -26.36
CA ASN A 41 -14.35 -5.58 -25.15
C ASN A 41 -14.18 -6.46 -23.89
N CYS A 42 -13.01 -6.36 -23.26
CA CYS A 42 -12.68 -7.06 -22.01
C CYS A 42 -12.84 -6.17 -20.76
N SER A 43 -13.58 -5.07 -20.85
CA SER A 43 -13.80 -4.19 -19.70
C SER A 43 -14.75 -4.83 -18.68
N SER A 44 -14.44 -4.65 -17.40
CA SER A 44 -15.36 -5.02 -16.31
C SER A 44 -16.46 -3.96 -16.17
N ARG A 45 -17.59 -4.37 -15.58
CA ARG A 45 -18.72 -3.49 -15.27
C ARG A 45 -18.33 -2.23 -14.48
N PHE A 46 -17.41 -2.37 -13.52
CA PHE A 46 -17.02 -1.29 -12.60
C PHE A 46 -15.68 -0.63 -12.95
N SER A 47 -15.13 -0.94 -14.12
CA SER A 47 -13.85 -0.39 -14.60
C SER A 47 -13.82 1.14 -14.60
N GLY A 48 -14.90 1.78 -15.04
CA GLY A 48 -15.05 3.23 -15.05
C GLY A 48 -15.08 3.85 -13.65
N ASP A 49 -15.65 3.15 -12.68
CA ASP A 49 -15.80 3.64 -11.30
C ASP A 49 -14.48 3.54 -10.53
N TYR A 50 -13.76 2.43 -10.68
CA TYR A 50 -12.51 2.19 -9.94
C TYR A 50 -11.30 2.91 -10.52
N TYR A 51 -11.25 3.04 -11.84
CA TYR A 51 -10.09 3.62 -12.52
C TYR A 51 -10.48 4.37 -13.80
N GLY A 52 -11.62 5.04 -13.80
CA GLY A 52 -11.96 6.02 -14.85
C GLY A 52 -10.90 7.11 -14.97
N LEU A 53 -10.99 7.91 -16.05
CA LEU A 53 -10.00 8.94 -16.38
C LEU A 53 -9.72 9.89 -15.20
N GLY A 54 -10.76 10.36 -14.51
CA GLY A 54 -10.63 11.26 -13.36
C GLY A 54 -9.89 10.64 -12.18
N VAL A 55 -10.18 9.37 -11.85
CA VAL A 55 -9.50 8.65 -10.76
C VAL A 55 -8.03 8.45 -11.09
N ARG A 56 -7.70 8.02 -12.33
CA ARG A 56 -6.31 7.86 -12.79
C ARG A 56 -5.54 9.16 -12.71
N LEU A 57 -6.11 10.25 -13.25
CA LEU A 57 -5.48 11.56 -13.22
C LEU A 57 -5.25 12.05 -11.79
N GLY A 58 -6.26 11.90 -10.91
CA GLY A 58 -6.14 12.26 -9.50
C GLY A 58 -5.02 11.51 -8.79
N ILE A 59 -4.89 10.20 -9.04
CA ILE A 59 -3.82 9.37 -8.48
C ILE A 59 -2.45 9.83 -8.97
N TYR A 60 -2.28 10.04 -10.28
CA TYR A 60 -0.99 10.45 -10.83
C TYR A 60 -0.57 11.83 -10.31
N LEU A 61 -1.51 12.79 -10.28
CA LEU A 61 -1.26 14.12 -9.72
C LEU A 61 -0.90 14.03 -8.23
N THR A 62 -1.56 13.15 -7.47
CA THR A 62 -1.27 12.93 -6.05
C THR A 62 0.12 12.31 -5.86
N TRP A 63 0.53 11.34 -6.69
CA TRP A 63 1.88 10.78 -6.66
C TRP A 63 2.94 11.83 -6.97
N VAL A 64 2.76 12.61 -8.04
CA VAL A 64 3.70 13.67 -8.41
C VAL A 64 3.78 14.72 -7.31
N SER A 65 2.65 15.18 -6.79
CA SER A 65 2.59 16.15 -5.69
C SER A 65 3.29 15.62 -4.42
N SER A 66 3.04 14.38 -4.04
CA SER A 66 3.69 13.74 -2.89
C SER A 66 5.19 13.60 -3.07
N TRP A 67 5.63 13.25 -4.28
CA TRP A 67 7.05 13.17 -4.62
C TRP A 67 7.72 14.55 -4.56
N LEU A 68 7.08 15.58 -5.09
CA LEU A 68 7.56 16.97 -5.01
C LEU A 68 7.62 17.46 -3.56
N ALA A 69 6.59 17.22 -2.76
CA ALA A 69 6.55 17.59 -1.35
C ALA A 69 7.68 16.89 -0.57
N ASN A 70 7.85 15.58 -0.77
CA ASN A 70 8.90 14.80 -0.14
C ASN A 70 10.31 15.32 -0.47
N THR A 71 10.51 15.88 -1.68
CA THR A 71 11.82 16.27 -2.21
C THR A 71 12.15 17.76 -2.03
N PHE A 72 11.15 18.65 -2.07
CA PHE A 72 11.39 20.09 -2.15
C PHE A 72 10.68 20.89 -1.06
N ILE A 73 9.50 20.45 -0.59
CA ILE A 73 8.62 21.26 0.26
C ILE A 73 8.38 20.57 1.61
N PRO A 74 9.32 20.69 2.57
CA PRO A 74 9.22 20.02 3.86
C PRO A 74 7.97 20.39 4.67
N GLY A 75 7.42 21.59 4.50
CA GLY A 75 6.23 22.06 5.23
C GLY A 75 4.96 21.25 4.91
N GLU A 76 4.80 20.83 3.65
CA GLU A 76 3.56 20.22 3.14
C GLU A 76 3.54 18.69 3.26
N ILE A 77 4.63 18.09 3.73
CA ILE A 77 4.78 16.63 3.78
C ILE A 77 3.73 15.99 4.69
N SER A 78 3.44 16.59 5.85
CA SER A 78 2.47 16.03 6.79
C SER A 78 1.07 15.99 6.18
N GLY A 79 0.62 17.11 5.58
CA GLY A 79 -0.69 17.20 4.93
C GLY A 79 -0.80 16.22 3.76
N GLY A 80 0.25 16.11 2.93
CA GLY A 80 0.28 15.14 1.84
C GLY A 80 0.21 13.68 2.32
N LEU A 81 0.91 13.34 3.40
CA LEU A 81 0.85 11.99 3.98
C LEU A 81 -0.54 11.67 4.56
N ASP A 82 -1.21 12.63 5.19
CA ASP A 82 -2.55 12.44 5.73
C ASP A 82 -3.57 12.25 4.58
N ALA A 83 -3.52 13.09 3.55
CA ALA A 83 -4.37 12.94 2.35
C ALA A 83 -4.17 11.58 1.67
N ASN A 84 -2.91 11.17 1.47
CA ASN A 84 -2.58 9.85 0.91
C ASN A 84 -3.11 8.71 1.76
N SER A 85 -3.10 8.87 3.09
CA SER A 85 -3.59 7.84 4.02
C SER A 85 -5.10 7.67 3.92
N ILE A 86 -5.84 8.79 3.83
CA ILE A 86 -7.30 8.78 3.64
C ILE A 86 -7.64 8.11 2.31
N PHE A 87 -6.92 8.48 1.24
CA PHE A 87 -7.11 7.86 -0.08
C PHE A 87 -6.86 6.35 -0.05
N LEU A 88 -5.72 5.91 0.51
CA LEU A 88 -5.40 4.50 0.65
C LEU A 88 -6.40 3.72 1.51
N PHE A 89 -6.92 4.36 2.56
CA PHE A 89 -7.97 3.76 3.38
C PHE A 89 -9.27 3.57 2.61
N ALA A 90 -9.68 4.56 1.80
CA ALA A 90 -10.85 4.45 0.94
C ALA A 90 -10.69 3.33 -0.11
N VAL A 91 -9.51 3.23 -0.74
CA VAL A 91 -9.17 2.14 -1.66
C VAL A 91 -9.22 0.79 -0.97
N LEU A 92 -8.64 0.66 0.23
CA LEU A 92 -8.68 -0.58 0.99
C LEU A 92 -10.12 -1.00 1.33
N ILE A 93 -10.97 -0.07 1.78
CA ILE A 93 -12.38 -0.34 2.05
C ILE A 93 -13.08 -0.81 0.77
N SER A 94 -12.86 -0.12 -0.35
CA SER A 94 -13.43 -0.47 -1.64
C SER A 94 -13.07 -1.89 -2.06
N ILE A 95 -11.79 -2.25 -1.95
CA ILE A 95 -11.30 -3.60 -2.25
C ILE A 95 -11.96 -4.64 -1.33
N ILE A 96 -11.98 -4.41 0.00
CA ILE A 96 -12.54 -5.35 0.97
C ILE A 96 -14.03 -5.55 0.72
N LYS A 97 -14.80 -4.47 0.56
CA LYS A 97 -16.24 -4.56 0.27
C LYS A 97 -16.47 -5.32 -1.02
N GLY A 98 -15.78 -4.97 -2.09
CA GLY A 98 -15.91 -5.68 -3.37
C GLY A 98 -15.49 -7.15 -3.31
N THR A 99 -14.57 -7.51 -2.40
CA THR A 99 -14.14 -8.90 -2.20
C THR A 99 -15.18 -9.73 -1.46
N VAL A 100 -15.84 -9.14 -0.45
CA VAL A 100 -16.76 -9.83 0.46
C VAL A 100 -18.18 -9.92 -0.11
N VAL A 101 -18.59 -8.95 -0.94
CA VAL A 101 -19.88 -8.98 -1.60
C VAL A 101 -19.96 -10.18 -2.56
N GLY A 102 -21.06 -10.95 -2.43
CA GLY A 102 -21.33 -12.12 -3.27
C GLY A 102 -22.14 -11.79 -4.52
N GLY A 103 -22.26 -12.77 -5.42
CA GLY A 103 -23.08 -12.64 -6.63
C GLY A 103 -22.44 -11.77 -7.72
N SER A 104 -23.27 -11.02 -8.43
CA SER A 104 -22.90 -10.19 -9.59
C SER A 104 -22.17 -8.89 -9.25
N GLU A 105 -22.15 -8.49 -7.98
CA GLU A 105 -21.42 -7.31 -7.49
C GLU A 105 -20.01 -7.63 -6.97
N LYS A 106 -19.62 -8.90 -7.05
CA LYS A 106 -18.28 -9.34 -6.63
C LYS A 106 -17.22 -8.68 -7.52
N LEU A 107 -16.18 -8.14 -6.89
CA LEU A 107 -15.09 -7.45 -7.56
C LEU A 107 -14.40 -8.37 -8.58
N ALA A 108 -14.27 -7.89 -9.83
CA ALA A 108 -13.54 -8.61 -10.85
C ALA A 108 -12.04 -8.65 -10.51
N TYR A 109 -11.37 -9.76 -10.82
CA TYR A 109 -9.95 -9.93 -10.47
C TYR A 109 -9.04 -8.86 -11.12
N ILE A 110 -9.41 -8.35 -12.30
CA ILE A 110 -8.67 -7.28 -12.98
C ILE A 110 -8.78 -5.94 -12.22
N ASP A 111 -9.95 -5.65 -11.65
CA ASP A 111 -10.18 -4.44 -10.87
C ASP A 111 -9.44 -4.54 -9.53
N GLY A 112 -9.50 -5.71 -8.88
CA GLY A 112 -8.70 -5.99 -7.70
C GLY A 112 -7.21 -5.85 -7.95
N LEU A 113 -6.72 -6.28 -9.13
CA LEU A 113 -5.31 -6.09 -9.52
C LEU A 113 -4.94 -4.61 -9.64
N VAL A 114 -5.77 -3.81 -10.31
CA VAL A 114 -5.52 -2.37 -10.45
C VAL A 114 -5.50 -1.69 -9.08
N LEU A 115 -6.52 -1.94 -8.25
CA LEU A 115 -6.59 -1.35 -6.91
C LEU A 115 -5.42 -1.79 -6.02
N MET A 116 -4.98 -3.05 -6.12
CA MET A 116 -3.79 -3.54 -5.41
C MET A 116 -2.50 -2.88 -5.90
N GLN A 117 -2.38 -2.67 -7.22
CA GLN A 117 -1.25 -1.98 -7.82
C GLN A 117 -1.19 -0.52 -7.37
N LEU A 118 -2.35 0.15 -7.25
CA LEU A 118 -2.45 1.49 -6.70
C LEU A 118 -1.95 1.53 -5.25
N CYS A 119 -2.44 0.63 -4.40
CA CYS A 119 -1.96 0.49 -3.03
C CYS A 119 -0.44 0.31 -2.98
N CYS A 120 0.10 -0.69 -3.69
CA CYS A 120 1.54 -0.96 -3.72
C CYS A 120 2.34 0.24 -4.25
N GLY A 121 1.85 0.92 -5.29
CA GLY A 121 2.48 2.10 -5.87
C GLY A 121 2.62 3.24 -4.87
N PHE A 122 1.62 3.49 -4.01
CA PHE A 122 1.77 4.45 -2.93
C PHE A 122 2.78 3.97 -1.86
N VAL A 123 2.63 2.73 -1.37
CA VAL A 123 3.49 2.17 -0.30
C VAL A 123 4.98 2.24 -0.70
N PHE A 124 5.30 1.79 -1.91
CA PHE A 124 6.68 1.73 -2.39
C PHE A 124 7.15 3.01 -3.09
N GLY A 125 6.23 3.86 -3.58
CA GLY A 125 6.57 5.07 -4.33
C GLY A 125 6.78 6.29 -3.45
N VAL A 126 5.74 6.72 -2.73
CA VAL A 126 5.72 8.05 -2.09
C VAL A 126 5.46 8.03 -0.60
N PHE A 127 4.89 6.95 -0.08
CA PHE A 127 4.47 6.89 1.32
C PHE A 127 5.67 6.69 2.25
N SER A 128 5.66 7.38 3.40
CA SER A 128 6.71 7.26 4.41
C SER A 128 6.13 7.32 5.82
N LEU A 129 6.31 6.24 6.60
CA LEU A 129 5.85 6.17 7.98
C LEU A 129 6.59 7.17 8.88
N TRP A 130 7.91 7.05 8.93
CA TRP A 130 8.80 7.85 9.78
C TRP A 130 9.49 9.00 9.06
N GLY A 131 9.13 9.24 7.80
CA GLY A 131 9.72 10.30 7.00
C GLY A 131 11.15 10.00 6.52
N TYR A 132 11.62 8.75 6.56
CA TYR A 132 12.97 8.40 6.06
C TYR A 132 13.23 8.84 4.61
N ARG A 133 12.17 8.92 3.81
CA ARG A 133 12.21 9.30 2.39
C ARG A 133 11.97 10.79 2.16
N THR A 134 11.92 11.58 3.23
CA THR A 134 11.59 13.00 3.18
C THR A 134 12.83 13.87 3.29
N THR A 135 12.70 15.09 2.80
CA THR A 135 13.74 16.13 2.92
C THR A 135 14.09 16.45 4.37
N HIS A 136 13.15 16.29 5.32
CA HIS A 136 13.44 16.44 6.75
C HIS A 136 14.53 15.48 7.21
N TYR A 137 14.42 14.20 6.83
CA TYR A 137 15.44 13.20 7.17
C TYR A 137 16.77 13.49 6.48
N ALA A 138 16.75 13.95 5.23
CA ALA A 138 17.97 14.32 4.52
C ALA A 138 18.72 15.50 5.18
N LYS A 139 18.00 16.46 5.76
CA LYS A 139 18.58 17.66 6.39
C LYS A 139 18.96 17.45 7.85
N GLU A 140 18.12 16.76 8.63
CA GLU A 140 18.23 16.68 10.09
C GLU A 140 18.65 15.28 10.59
N GLY A 141 18.74 14.31 9.68
CA GLY A 141 19.11 12.94 9.99
C GLY A 141 18.09 12.24 10.92
N PRO A 142 18.55 11.36 11.82
CA PRO A 142 17.67 10.60 12.72
C PRO A 142 16.76 11.47 13.61
N LYS A 143 17.10 12.74 13.84
CA LYS A 143 16.27 13.66 14.64
C LYS A 143 14.93 13.95 13.97
N ALA A 144 14.87 13.91 12.63
CA ALA A 144 13.65 14.15 11.86
C ALA A 144 12.52 13.17 12.18
N VAL A 145 12.85 11.94 12.58
CA VAL A 145 11.88 10.88 12.91
C VAL A 145 10.91 11.32 13.99
N ARG A 146 11.36 12.16 14.94
CA ARG A 146 10.52 12.68 16.04
C ARG A 146 9.36 13.54 15.54
N ARG A 147 9.49 14.18 14.37
CA ARG A 147 8.40 14.99 13.77
C ARG A 147 7.23 14.12 13.30
N PHE A 148 7.51 12.88 12.94
CA PHE A 148 6.53 11.90 12.49
C PHE A 148 6.10 10.94 13.61
N GLY A 149 6.25 11.29 14.90
CA GLY A 149 5.93 10.39 16.03
C GLY A 149 4.48 10.43 16.55
N LYS A 150 3.57 11.16 15.89
CA LYS A 150 2.21 11.42 16.40
C LYS A 150 1.24 10.25 16.17
N ILE A 151 0.00 10.38 16.65
CA ILE A 151 -1.08 9.40 16.47
C ILE A 151 -1.27 8.97 15.01
N GLY A 152 -1.14 9.92 14.07
CA GLY A 152 -1.25 9.64 12.64
C GLY A 152 -0.26 8.58 12.15
N THR A 153 0.91 8.43 12.76
CA THR A 153 1.88 7.39 12.37
C THR A 153 1.44 6.00 12.79
N HIS A 154 0.76 5.87 13.93
CA HIS A 154 0.18 4.60 14.35
C HIS A 154 -0.98 4.21 13.45
N CYS A 155 -1.86 5.16 13.08
CA CYS A 155 -2.92 4.92 12.10
C CYS A 155 -2.37 4.48 10.74
N ARG A 156 -1.33 5.17 10.25
CA ARG A 156 -0.65 4.84 8.99
C ARG A 156 0.02 3.47 9.04
N LEU A 157 0.66 3.12 10.16
CA LEU A 157 1.24 1.80 10.37
C LEU A 157 0.15 0.72 10.32
N GLY A 158 -0.97 0.91 11.01
CA GLY A 158 -2.12 0.00 10.95
C GLY A 158 -2.67 -0.17 9.53
N LEU A 159 -2.83 0.94 8.79
CA LEU A 159 -3.28 0.93 7.40
C LEU A 159 -2.32 0.14 6.49
N LEU A 160 -1.01 0.38 6.57
CA LEU A 160 -0.02 -0.33 5.75
C LEU A 160 0.06 -1.81 6.11
N THR A 161 -0.10 -2.17 7.38
CA THR A 161 -0.22 -3.56 7.82
C THR A 161 -1.42 -4.22 7.17
N ALA A 162 -2.60 -3.58 7.23
CA ALA A 162 -3.82 -4.12 6.64
C ALA A 162 -3.70 -4.30 5.12
N ILE A 163 -3.15 -3.30 4.40
CA ILE A 163 -2.88 -3.41 2.96
C ILE A 163 -1.93 -4.57 2.65
N SER A 164 -0.86 -4.73 3.43
CA SER A 164 0.14 -5.78 3.18
C SER A 164 -0.44 -7.18 3.44
N VAL A 165 -1.20 -7.35 4.52
CA VAL A 165 -1.90 -8.61 4.85
C VAL A 165 -2.91 -8.96 3.76
N TYR A 166 -3.73 -8.00 3.34
CA TYR A 166 -4.65 -8.22 2.22
C TYR A 166 -3.88 -8.56 0.94
N GLY A 167 -2.75 -7.88 0.67
CA GLY A 167 -1.88 -8.16 -0.46
C GLY A 167 -1.40 -9.61 -0.50
N ILE A 168 -0.98 -10.19 0.64
CA ILE A 168 -0.61 -11.62 0.72
C ILE A 168 -1.77 -12.51 0.26
N TRP A 169 -2.98 -12.26 0.79
CA TRP A 169 -4.17 -13.02 0.41
C TRP A 169 -4.48 -12.86 -1.08
N PHE A 170 -4.46 -11.62 -1.59
CA PHE A 170 -4.75 -11.29 -2.98
C PHE A 170 -3.80 -12.02 -3.95
N TRP A 171 -2.50 -11.94 -3.70
CA TRP A 171 -1.50 -12.57 -4.57
C TRP A 171 -1.46 -14.09 -4.43
N SER A 172 -1.86 -14.65 -3.29
CA SER A 172 -1.91 -16.10 -3.08
C SER A 172 -3.15 -16.72 -3.72
N TYR A 173 -4.31 -16.12 -3.46
CA TYR A 173 -5.63 -16.67 -3.75
C TYR A 173 -6.50 -15.73 -4.57
N GLY A 174 -6.60 -14.45 -4.20
CA GLY A 174 -7.55 -13.50 -4.79
C GLY A 174 -7.43 -13.34 -6.31
N ILE A 175 -6.21 -13.36 -6.85
CA ILE A 175 -5.96 -13.21 -8.29
C ILE A 175 -6.22 -14.49 -9.11
N ARG A 176 -6.36 -15.64 -8.45
CA ARG A 176 -6.78 -16.86 -9.13
C ARG A 176 -8.28 -16.75 -9.33
N TYR A 177 -8.75 -16.83 -10.58
CA TYR A 177 -10.17 -16.78 -10.94
C TYR A 177 -10.96 -18.05 -10.55
N ASP A 178 -10.44 -18.85 -9.62
CA ASP A 178 -11.10 -20.08 -9.16
C ASP A 178 -12.34 -19.73 -8.33
N LEU A 179 -13.51 -20.21 -8.80
CA LEU A 179 -14.85 -19.78 -8.39
C LEU A 179 -15.11 -19.87 -6.88
N ARG A 180 -14.40 -20.74 -6.15
CA ARG A 180 -14.71 -21.00 -4.73
C ARG A 180 -14.07 -20.02 -3.75
N HIS A 181 -12.93 -19.40 -4.08
CA HIS A 181 -12.16 -18.60 -3.10
C HIS A 181 -11.50 -17.33 -3.67
N GLY A 182 -11.54 -17.11 -4.98
CA GLY A 182 -10.93 -15.96 -5.66
C GLY A 182 -11.89 -14.81 -5.98
N LEU A 183 -11.37 -13.77 -6.62
CA LEU A 183 -12.18 -12.68 -7.19
C LEU A 183 -13.02 -13.16 -8.38
N ALA A 184 -14.04 -12.39 -8.75
CA ALA A 184 -14.94 -12.77 -9.84
C ALA A 184 -14.27 -12.70 -11.21
N ILE A 185 -14.72 -13.54 -12.14
CA ILE A 185 -14.39 -13.46 -13.56
C ILE A 185 -14.99 -12.17 -14.14
N VAL A 186 -14.42 -11.64 -15.22
CA VAL A 186 -14.99 -10.48 -15.92
C VAL A 186 -16.33 -10.87 -16.54
N THR A 187 -17.39 -10.20 -16.09
CA THR A 187 -18.74 -10.32 -16.65
C THR A 187 -19.11 -9.08 -17.45
N ASP A 188 -20.08 -9.21 -18.34
CA ASP A 188 -20.72 -8.08 -19.01
C ASP A 188 -21.76 -7.38 -18.10
N GLU A 189 -22.53 -6.44 -18.67
CA GLU A 189 -23.59 -5.70 -17.96
C GLU A 189 -24.78 -6.59 -17.54
N ASN A 190 -25.01 -7.69 -18.27
CA ASN A 190 -26.06 -8.66 -18.01
C ASN A 190 -25.63 -9.70 -16.95
N GLY A 191 -24.35 -9.74 -16.61
CA GLY A 191 -23.76 -10.70 -15.66
C GLY A 191 -23.24 -11.97 -16.33
N ASP A 192 -23.20 -12.01 -17.66
CA ASP A 192 -22.70 -13.15 -18.42
C ASP A 192 -21.16 -13.12 -18.49
N PRO A 193 -20.49 -14.29 -18.38
CA PRO A 193 -19.04 -14.36 -18.45
C PRO A 193 -18.52 -13.95 -19.84
N ARG A 194 -17.49 -13.10 -19.87
CA ARG A 194 -16.83 -12.68 -21.12
C ARG A 194 -16.09 -13.85 -21.80
N PRO A 195 -15.74 -13.73 -23.09
CA PRO A 195 -14.96 -14.76 -23.80
C PRO A 195 -13.63 -15.07 -23.09
N PRO A 196 -13.13 -16.31 -23.19
CA PRO A 196 -11.91 -16.74 -22.51
C PRO A 196 -10.64 -15.98 -22.92
N GLU A 197 -10.69 -15.32 -24.08
CA GLU A 197 -9.65 -14.42 -24.58
C GLU A 197 -9.42 -13.21 -23.67
N CYS A 198 -10.39 -12.84 -22.83
CA CYS A 198 -10.29 -11.75 -21.87
C CYS A 198 -9.68 -12.16 -20.52
N TYR A 199 -9.47 -13.45 -20.29
CA TYR A 199 -8.96 -13.96 -19.01
C TYR A 199 -7.46 -13.76 -18.77
N PRO A 200 -6.55 -13.89 -19.76
CA PRO A 200 -5.14 -13.67 -19.51
C PRO A 200 -4.87 -12.19 -19.25
N VAL A 201 -4.38 -11.88 -18.05
CA VAL A 201 -4.04 -10.50 -17.67
C VAL A 201 -2.55 -10.28 -17.77
N TYR A 202 -2.21 -9.16 -18.39
CA TYR A 202 -0.84 -8.74 -18.59
C TYR A 202 -0.61 -7.40 -17.91
N ILE A 203 0.59 -7.21 -17.40
CA ILE A 203 1.08 -5.90 -16.99
C ILE A 203 2.22 -5.48 -17.90
N PHE A 204 2.30 -4.17 -18.11
CA PHE A 204 3.28 -3.55 -18.98
C PHE A 204 4.19 -2.66 -18.12
N PHE A 205 5.44 -3.07 -17.98
CA PHE A 205 6.50 -2.20 -17.46
C PHE A 205 7.41 -1.78 -18.61
N PHE A 206 8.15 -2.75 -19.14
CA PHE A 206 8.99 -2.61 -20.34
C PHE A 206 8.68 -3.68 -21.40
N ALA A 207 7.98 -4.75 -20.99
CA ALA A 207 7.50 -5.83 -21.83
C ALA A 207 6.11 -6.28 -21.35
N LYS A 208 5.38 -6.99 -22.22
CA LYS A 208 4.11 -7.64 -21.89
C LYS A 208 4.39 -8.85 -20.98
N LEU A 209 4.10 -8.73 -19.70
CA LEU A 209 4.36 -9.79 -18.72
C LEU A 209 3.04 -10.38 -18.22
N ASN A 210 2.92 -11.71 -18.24
CA ASN A 210 1.77 -12.40 -17.68
C ASN A 210 1.78 -12.26 -16.15
N VAL A 211 0.68 -11.75 -15.60
CA VAL A 211 0.55 -11.48 -14.16
C VAL A 211 0.60 -12.77 -13.33
N LEU A 212 0.04 -13.86 -13.85
CA LEU A 212 0.03 -15.16 -13.16
C LEU A 212 1.39 -15.86 -13.16
N GLY A 213 2.35 -15.37 -13.95
CA GLY A 213 3.72 -15.87 -14.01
C GLY A 213 4.62 -15.32 -12.91
N GLY A 214 5.85 -14.95 -13.25
CA GLY A 214 6.86 -14.47 -12.29
C GLY A 214 6.46 -13.21 -11.52
N ILE A 215 5.57 -12.39 -12.08
CA ILE A 215 5.05 -11.18 -11.44
C ILE A 215 4.33 -11.52 -10.14
N LYS A 216 3.42 -12.49 -10.15
CA LYS A 216 2.72 -12.93 -8.93
C LYS A 216 3.70 -13.32 -7.83
N THR A 217 4.74 -14.08 -8.17
CA THR A 217 5.77 -14.49 -7.21
C THR A 217 6.52 -13.28 -6.65
N LEU A 218 6.92 -12.34 -7.50
CA LEU A 218 7.59 -11.11 -7.08
C LEU A 218 6.75 -10.31 -6.09
N TYR A 219 5.48 -10.05 -6.43
CA TYR A 219 4.58 -9.29 -5.57
C TYR A 219 4.26 -10.01 -4.27
N LEU A 220 4.11 -11.34 -4.29
CA LEU A 220 3.91 -12.12 -3.08
C LEU A 220 5.10 -12.01 -2.13
N ILE A 221 6.33 -12.06 -2.64
CA ILE A 221 7.54 -11.85 -1.83
C ILE A 221 7.55 -10.43 -1.27
N MET A 222 7.28 -9.42 -2.10
CA MET A 222 7.26 -8.02 -1.68
C MET A 222 6.21 -7.77 -0.57
N THR A 223 4.97 -8.22 -0.75
CA THR A 223 3.90 -8.02 0.23
C THR A 223 4.12 -8.82 1.52
N SER A 224 4.71 -10.02 1.42
CA SER A 224 5.09 -10.82 2.59
C SER A 224 6.18 -10.13 3.40
N GLY A 225 7.20 -9.60 2.73
CA GLY A 225 8.28 -8.84 3.37
C GLY A 225 7.77 -7.58 4.05
N THR A 226 6.90 -6.81 3.39
CA THR A 226 6.31 -5.61 4.00
C THR A 226 5.37 -5.93 5.15
N ALA A 227 4.56 -6.99 5.04
CA ALA A 227 3.67 -7.41 6.12
C ALA A 227 4.49 -7.81 7.36
N LEU A 228 5.52 -8.64 7.20
CA LEU A 228 6.39 -9.03 8.31
C LEU A 228 7.00 -7.80 8.99
N TYR A 229 7.56 -6.89 8.19
CA TYR A 229 8.12 -5.64 8.70
C TYR A 229 7.09 -4.80 9.48
N TYR A 230 5.91 -4.54 8.91
CA TYR A 230 4.90 -3.70 9.55
C TYR A 230 4.23 -4.38 10.75
N ILE A 231 4.06 -5.70 10.75
CA ILE A 231 3.55 -6.46 11.90
C ILE A 231 4.52 -6.37 13.07
N ILE A 232 5.82 -6.59 12.84
CA ILE A 232 6.85 -6.46 13.90
C ILE A 232 6.82 -5.04 14.48
N MET A 233 6.77 -4.03 13.61
CA MET A 233 6.73 -2.63 14.05
C MET A 233 5.43 -2.30 14.80
N LEU A 234 4.29 -2.86 14.38
CA LEU A 234 3.00 -2.67 15.04
C LEU A 234 3.00 -3.31 16.43
N VAL A 235 3.52 -4.53 16.57
CA VAL A 235 3.67 -5.22 17.86
C VAL A 235 4.58 -4.42 18.79
N ALA A 236 5.72 -3.94 18.29
CA ALA A 236 6.63 -3.10 19.07
C ALA A 236 5.95 -1.80 19.55
N ALA A 237 5.23 -1.12 18.65
CA ALA A 237 4.48 0.10 18.98
C ALA A 237 3.39 -0.14 20.03
N VAL A 238 2.63 -1.23 19.90
CA VAL A 238 1.60 -1.62 20.89
C VAL A 238 2.25 -1.96 22.23
N ALA A 239 3.35 -2.72 22.25
CA ALA A 239 4.06 -3.08 23.47
C ALA A 239 4.60 -1.84 24.22
N GLU A 240 5.16 -0.87 23.49
CA GLU A 240 5.62 0.40 24.08
C GLU A 240 4.45 1.20 24.70
N ARG A 241 3.30 1.25 24.01
CA ARG A 241 2.09 1.92 24.51
C ARG A 241 1.54 1.24 25.76
N VAL A 242 1.44 -0.08 25.76
CA VAL A 242 1.01 -0.86 26.93
C VAL A 242 1.95 -0.63 28.10
N ARG A 243 3.27 -0.65 27.87
CA ARG A 243 4.27 -0.37 28.91
C ARG A 243 4.09 1.03 29.51
N HIS A 244 3.86 2.04 28.68
CA HIS A 244 3.64 3.42 29.14
C HIS A 244 2.34 3.55 29.96
N LEU A 245 1.26 2.90 29.52
CA LEU A 245 -0.01 2.86 30.27
C LEU A 245 0.15 2.20 31.64
N ILE A 246 0.83 1.04 31.70
CA ILE A 246 1.11 0.35 32.97
C ILE A 246 1.93 1.25 33.91
N GLN A 247 2.96 1.95 33.38
CA GLN A 247 3.76 2.87 34.20
C GLN A 247 2.94 4.05 34.71
N PHE A 248 2.05 4.61 33.90
CA PHE A 248 1.14 5.69 34.30
C PHE A 248 0.25 5.25 35.47
N PHE A 249 -0.45 4.11 35.33
CA PHE A 249 -1.30 3.58 36.41
C PHE A 249 -0.52 3.22 37.67
N ARG A 250 0.72 2.73 37.55
CA ARG A 250 1.58 2.46 38.72
C ARG A 250 1.98 3.75 39.45
N LYS A 251 2.29 4.82 38.72
CA LYS A 251 2.60 6.13 39.32
C LYS A 251 1.38 6.75 39.99
N GLU A 252 0.22 6.66 39.35
CA GLU A 252 -1.04 7.16 39.90
C GLU A 252 -1.42 6.43 41.20
N LYS A 253 -1.34 5.09 41.22
CA LYS A 253 -1.51 4.30 42.46
C LYS A 253 -0.50 4.67 43.54
N GLY A 254 0.76 4.93 43.17
CA GLY A 254 1.79 5.38 44.10
C GLY A 254 1.51 6.77 44.69
N HIS A 255 0.97 7.70 43.89
CA HIS A 255 0.54 9.02 44.36
C HIS A 255 -0.67 8.94 45.29
N ALA A 256 -1.71 8.20 44.88
CA ALA A 256 -2.90 8.00 45.70
C ALA A 256 -2.55 7.37 47.06
N MET A 257 -1.72 6.33 47.07
CA MET A 257 -1.27 5.68 48.30
C MET A 257 -0.44 6.64 49.21
N ARG A 258 0.40 7.49 48.62
CA ARG A 258 1.19 8.49 49.37
C ARG A 258 0.30 9.59 49.98
N GLU A 259 -0.74 10.02 49.28
CA GLU A 259 -1.71 10.99 49.81
C GLU A 259 -2.56 10.36 50.93
N THR A 260 -3.09 9.14 50.73
CA THR A 260 -3.83 8.43 51.78
C THR A 260 -2.99 8.24 53.05
N PHE A 261 -1.69 7.93 52.93
CA PHE A 261 -0.80 7.80 54.09
C PHE A 261 -0.58 9.13 54.84
N LYS A 262 -0.52 10.27 54.12
CA LYS A 262 -0.47 11.61 54.73
C LYS A 262 -1.71 11.92 55.58
N TYR A 263 -2.91 11.56 55.11
CA TYR A 263 -4.15 11.82 55.85
C TYR A 263 -4.30 10.92 57.09
N HIS A 264 -3.83 9.67 57.05
CA HIS A 264 -3.96 8.76 58.20
C HIS A 264 -2.91 8.97 59.30
N THR A 265 -1.71 9.43 58.96
CA THR A 265 -0.62 9.56 59.95
C THR A 265 -0.48 10.96 60.57
N GLY A 266 -1.14 11.99 60.03
CA GLY A 266 -1.09 13.36 60.56
C GLY A 266 0.31 14.04 60.54
N LEU A 267 1.35 13.35 60.07
CA LEU A 267 2.72 13.85 60.02
C LEU A 267 2.91 14.72 58.77
N SER A 268 2.53 15.99 58.88
CA SER A 268 3.06 17.03 58.00
C SER A 268 4.53 17.26 58.35
N ARG A 269 5.44 16.84 57.47
CA ARG A 269 6.85 17.21 57.57
C ARG A 269 6.92 18.73 57.37
N LYS A 270 7.08 19.48 58.46
CA LYS A 270 7.44 20.90 58.38
C LYS A 270 8.81 20.99 57.68
N GLU A 271 8.84 21.74 56.59
CA GLU A 271 10.09 22.26 56.01
C GLU A 271 10.75 23.23 56.99
#